data_AF-B1XSH8-F1
#
_entry.id   AF-B1XSH8-F1
#
_cell.length_a   1.000
_cell.length_b   1.000
_cell.length_c   1.000
_cell.angle_alpha   90.00
_cell.angle_beta   90.00
_cell.angle_gamma   90.00
#
_symmetry.space_group_name_H-M   'P 1'
#
loop_
_entity.id
_entity.type
_entity.pdbx_description
1 polymer ?
#
loop_
_entity_poly.entity_id
_entity_poly.type
_entity_poly.pdbx_seq_one_letter_code
_entity_poly.pdbx_strand_id
1 'polypeptide(L)'
;MNTVSDLSKFVATRCAIADISLADFGRKEIAIAETEMPGLIAIRDEFAAQQPLRGTRITGSLHMTIQTAVLIETLEALGAEVQWASCNIFSTQDHAAAAIAANGTPVFAIKGETLEQYWDFTHRIFEWADGGYTNMILDDGGDATLLLHLGARAEKDQACLNHPTSEEETILFAAIKNKLAQDPTWYSTRLEKVKGVTEETTTGVHRLYQMFARGDLKFPAINVNDSVTKSKFDNLYGCRESLVDAIKRATDVMVAGKVAVVCGYGDVGKGSAQALRALSAQVWVTEVDPICALQAAMEGYRVVTMDYAADKADIFVSATGNYHVITHDHMAKMKDQAIVCNIGHFDNEIDVAGIEKYKWEEIKPQVDHVIFPAANGMPEKRIIILAKGRLVNLGCGTGHPSYVMSSSFANQVIAQIELWNAVGTNKYPVGVYTLPKHLDEKVARLQLKKLNAQLTELTDQQAAYIGVTKEGPYKADHYRY
;
A
#
# COMPACT_ATOMS: atom_id res chain seq x y z
N MET A 1 25.84 -17.59 -11.48
CA MET A 1 25.75 -18.35 -10.23
C MET A 1 26.77 -17.77 -9.27
N ASN A 2 26.32 -16.92 -8.35
CA ASN A 2 27.17 -16.45 -7.27
C ASN A 2 27.47 -17.63 -6.36
N THR A 3 28.73 -17.80 -5.95
CA THR A 3 29.09 -18.82 -4.95
C THR A 3 28.35 -18.53 -3.65
N VAL A 4 28.13 -19.52 -2.78
CA VAL A 4 27.46 -19.33 -1.47
C VAL A 4 28.14 -18.21 -0.65
N SER A 5 29.46 -18.05 -0.79
CA SER A 5 30.23 -16.96 -0.17
C SER A 5 29.93 -15.57 -0.74
N ASP A 6 29.64 -15.46 -2.04
CA ASP A 6 29.25 -14.16 -2.63
C ASP A 6 27.85 -13.77 -2.18
N LEU A 7 26.93 -14.72 -2.11
CA LEU A 7 25.57 -14.42 -1.67
C LEU A 7 25.53 -13.99 -0.20
N SER A 8 26.22 -14.70 0.69
CA SER A 8 26.26 -14.32 2.11
C SER A 8 26.90 -12.94 2.31
N LYS A 9 27.97 -12.63 1.57
CA LYS A 9 28.60 -11.31 1.58
C LYS A 9 27.68 -10.23 1.02
N PHE A 10 26.98 -10.49 -0.08
CA PHE A 10 26.00 -9.59 -0.66
C PHE A 10 24.89 -9.29 0.34
N VAL A 11 24.23 -10.32 0.88
CA VAL A 11 23.14 -10.16 1.86
C VAL A 11 23.62 -9.39 3.09
N ALA A 12 24.81 -9.72 3.62
CA ALA A 12 25.35 -9.05 4.80
C ALA A 12 25.70 -7.56 4.58
N THR A 13 25.95 -7.13 3.33
CA THR A 13 26.39 -5.76 3.03
C THR A 13 25.34 -4.91 2.33
N ARG A 14 24.43 -5.55 1.59
CA ARG A 14 23.48 -4.90 0.66
C ARG A 14 22.02 -5.23 0.95
N CYS A 15 21.72 -6.04 1.96
CA CYS A 15 20.34 -6.32 2.36
C CYS A 15 20.14 -6.12 3.87
N ALA A 16 18.89 -6.10 4.29
CA ALA A 16 18.44 -6.31 5.66
C ALA A 16 17.12 -7.12 5.58
N ILE A 17 17.21 -8.41 5.85
CA ILE A 17 16.11 -9.38 5.78
C ILE A 17 16.16 -10.29 7.02
N ALA A 18 15.04 -10.93 7.37
CA ALA A 18 14.98 -11.75 8.58
C ALA A 18 15.85 -13.01 8.51
N ASP A 19 15.72 -13.80 7.44
CA ASP A 19 16.43 -15.07 7.28
C ASP A 19 16.57 -15.46 5.80
N ILE A 20 17.79 -15.50 5.29
CA ILE A 20 18.09 -15.90 3.89
C ILE A 20 17.77 -17.38 3.62
N SER A 21 17.68 -18.22 4.66
CA SER A 21 17.33 -19.65 4.51
C SER A 21 15.90 -19.86 3.97
N LEU A 22 15.05 -18.83 4.07
CA LEU A 22 13.68 -18.84 3.57
C LEU A 22 13.57 -18.64 2.05
N ALA A 23 14.68 -18.39 1.34
CA ALA A 23 14.67 -18.10 -0.10
C ALA A 23 14.02 -19.21 -0.94
N ASP A 24 14.28 -20.49 -0.63
CA ASP A 24 13.69 -21.62 -1.35
C ASP A 24 12.17 -21.70 -1.15
N PHE A 25 11.68 -21.30 0.02
CA PHE A 25 10.25 -21.23 0.29
C PHE A 25 9.62 -20.08 -0.50
N GLY A 26 10.19 -18.87 -0.43
CA GLY A 26 9.73 -17.73 -1.21
C GLY A 26 9.74 -17.99 -2.72
N ARG A 27 10.78 -18.64 -3.25
CA ARG A 27 10.86 -19.02 -4.68
C ARG A 27 9.69 -19.91 -5.11
N LYS A 28 9.29 -20.87 -4.27
CA LYS A 28 8.15 -21.76 -4.55
C LYS A 28 6.83 -20.98 -4.56
N GLU A 29 6.63 -20.05 -3.62
CA GLU A 29 5.43 -19.21 -3.61
C GLU A 29 5.40 -18.20 -4.76
N ILE A 30 6.54 -17.62 -5.14
CA ILE A 30 6.66 -16.77 -6.34
C ILE A 30 6.23 -17.57 -7.58
N ALA A 31 6.73 -18.79 -7.76
CA ALA A 31 6.36 -19.63 -8.91
C ALA A 31 4.86 -19.93 -8.97
N ILE A 32 4.19 -20.08 -7.82
CA ILE A 32 2.72 -20.21 -7.75
C ILE A 32 2.06 -18.88 -8.08
N ALA A 33 2.52 -17.78 -7.49
CA ALA A 33 1.95 -16.44 -7.67
C ALA A 33 2.04 -15.97 -9.13
N GLU A 34 3.10 -16.29 -9.86
CA GLU A 34 3.22 -16.01 -11.29
C GLU A 34 2.05 -16.59 -12.09
N THR A 35 1.54 -17.77 -11.70
CA THR A 35 0.36 -18.37 -12.36
C THR A 35 -0.93 -17.59 -12.10
N GLU A 36 -0.99 -16.84 -11.00
CA GLU A 36 -2.11 -16.00 -10.59
C GLU A 36 -1.92 -14.53 -11.00
N MET A 37 -0.80 -14.15 -11.63
CA MET A 37 -0.51 -12.76 -12.00
C MET A 37 -0.43 -12.54 -13.52
N PRO A 38 -1.51 -12.82 -14.28
CA PRO A 38 -1.48 -12.82 -15.74
C PRO A 38 -1.13 -11.45 -16.33
N GLY A 39 -1.45 -10.34 -15.66
CA GLY A 39 -1.10 -8.99 -16.11
C GLY A 39 0.41 -8.78 -16.15
N LEU A 40 1.13 -9.17 -15.09
CA LEU A 40 2.58 -9.03 -15.02
C LEU A 40 3.28 -9.98 -15.99
N ILE A 41 2.84 -11.24 -16.07
CA ILE A 41 3.43 -12.22 -17.00
C ILE A 41 3.23 -11.77 -18.45
N ALA A 42 2.05 -11.28 -18.83
CA ALA A 42 1.84 -10.78 -20.18
C ALA A 42 2.70 -9.56 -20.50
N ILE A 43 2.94 -8.66 -19.52
CA ILE A 43 3.87 -7.53 -19.69
C ILE A 43 5.30 -8.02 -19.90
N ARG A 44 5.76 -9.03 -19.15
CA ARG A 44 7.07 -9.66 -19.38
C ARG A 44 7.16 -10.22 -20.78
N ASP A 45 6.17 -11.01 -21.21
CA ASP A 45 6.15 -11.63 -22.54
C ASP A 45 6.17 -10.59 -23.67
N GLU A 46 5.47 -9.47 -23.52
CA GLU A 46 5.38 -8.41 -24.53
C GLU A 46 6.65 -7.54 -24.59
N PHE A 47 7.22 -7.18 -23.44
CA PHE A 47 8.22 -6.11 -23.35
C PHE A 47 9.62 -6.55 -22.97
N ALA A 48 9.83 -7.78 -22.47
CA ALA A 48 11.16 -8.21 -22.01
C ALA A 48 12.21 -8.13 -23.12
N ALA A 49 11.87 -8.48 -24.36
CA ALA A 49 12.80 -8.37 -25.50
C ALA A 49 13.19 -6.92 -25.84
N GLN A 50 12.30 -5.96 -25.56
CA GLN A 50 12.51 -4.53 -25.85
C GLN A 50 13.34 -3.84 -24.77
N GLN A 51 13.37 -4.40 -23.55
CA GLN A 51 14.05 -3.83 -22.39
C GLN A 51 13.68 -2.35 -22.15
N PRO A 52 12.37 -2.00 -22.08
CA PRO A 52 11.94 -0.61 -22.06
C PRO A 52 12.42 0.15 -20.82
N LEU A 53 12.75 -0.55 -19.73
CA LEU A 53 13.25 0.06 -18.49
C LEU A 53 14.77 0.03 -18.39
N ARG A 54 15.49 -0.31 -19.47
CA ARG A 54 16.95 -0.27 -19.49
C ARG A 54 17.46 1.13 -19.11
N GLY A 55 18.36 1.16 -18.11
CA GLY A 55 18.95 2.38 -17.57
C GLY A 55 18.14 3.03 -16.45
N THR A 56 16.96 2.49 -16.13
CA THR A 56 16.25 2.88 -14.91
C THR A 56 16.90 2.28 -13.68
N ARG A 57 16.89 3.06 -12.60
CA ARG A 57 17.31 2.73 -11.25
C ARG A 57 16.14 3.03 -10.35
N ILE A 58 15.32 2.01 -10.15
CA ILE A 58 14.04 2.09 -9.47
C ILE A 58 14.25 1.84 -7.99
N THR A 59 13.87 2.82 -7.18
CA THR A 59 13.73 2.66 -5.74
C THR A 59 12.28 2.35 -5.43
N GLY A 60 12.01 1.20 -4.82
CA GLY A 60 10.68 0.79 -4.38
C GLY A 60 10.49 0.96 -2.88
N SER A 61 9.42 1.64 -2.47
CA SER A 61 8.88 1.59 -1.10
C SER A 61 7.45 1.10 -1.16
N LEU A 62 7.29 -0.21 -1.01
CA LEU A 62 6.02 -0.91 -1.14
C LEU A 62 6.10 -2.20 -0.34
N HIS A 63 5.00 -2.60 0.31
CA HIS A 63 4.87 -3.84 1.08
C HIS A 63 5.66 -5.01 0.47
N MET A 64 6.68 -5.53 1.17
CA MET A 64 7.55 -6.58 0.64
C MET A 64 6.88 -7.97 0.75
N THR A 65 5.93 -8.25 -0.15
CA THR A 65 5.16 -9.50 -0.23
C THR A 65 5.60 -10.37 -1.41
N ILE A 66 5.04 -11.57 -1.53
CA ILE A 66 5.21 -12.47 -2.70
C ILE A 66 4.70 -11.79 -3.97
N GLN A 67 3.60 -11.04 -3.90
CA GLN A 67 3.08 -10.31 -5.05
C GLN A 67 4.09 -9.25 -5.51
N THR A 68 4.67 -8.52 -4.55
CA THR A 68 5.69 -7.50 -4.81
C THR A 68 6.97 -8.13 -5.35
N ALA A 69 7.34 -9.33 -4.91
CA ALA A 69 8.44 -10.08 -5.49
C ALA A 69 8.24 -10.34 -7.01
N VAL A 70 7.03 -10.69 -7.44
CA VAL A 70 6.71 -10.84 -8.89
C VAL A 70 6.78 -9.49 -9.61
N LEU A 71 6.37 -8.38 -8.98
CA LEU A 71 6.54 -7.02 -9.53
C LEU A 71 8.04 -6.68 -9.72
N ILE A 72 8.86 -6.88 -8.69
CA ILE A 72 10.31 -6.62 -8.74
C ILE A 72 10.95 -7.40 -9.90
N GLU A 73 10.72 -8.71 -9.97
CA GLU A 73 11.28 -9.54 -11.04
C GLU A 73 10.71 -9.17 -12.42
N THR A 74 9.52 -8.57 -12.49
CA THR A 74 8.98 -8.00 -13.73
C THR A 74 9.75 -6.76 -14.16
N LEU A 75 10.00 -5.82 -13.25
CA LEU A 75 10.78 -4.61 -13.53
C LEU A 75 12.19 -4.97 -14.01
N GLU A 76 12.85 -5.91 -13.33
CA GLU A 76 14.17 -6.42 -13.70
C GLU A 76 14.15 -7.12 -15.06
N ALA A 77 13.15 -7.95 -15.34
CA ALA A 77 12.98 -8.59 -16.65
C ALA A 77 12.80 -7.57 -17.80
N LEU A 78 12.35 -6.35 -17.50
CA LEU A 78 12.22 -5.24 -18.44
C LEU A 78 13.48 -4.33 -18.50
N GLY A 79 14.53 -4.66 -17.75
CA GLY A 79 15.85 -4.01 -17.81
C GLY A 79 16.13 -3.00 -16.70
N ALA A 80 15.27 -2.89 -15.70
CA ALA A 80 15.51 -2.02 -14.55
C ALA A 80 16.57 -2.60 -13.60
N GLU A 81 17.37 -1.74 -12.98
CA GLU A 81 18.04 -2.06 -11.72
C GLU A 81 17.12 -1.62 -10.56
N VAL A 82 17.02 -2.42 -9.49
CA VAL A 82 16.02 -2.22 -8.43
C VAL A 82 16.65 -2.27 -7.02
N GLN A 83 16.21 -1.41 -6.11
CA GLN A 83 16.42 -1.55 -4.66
C GLN A 83 15.08 -1.36 -3.93
N TRP A 84 14.80 -2.14 -2.88
CA TRP A 84 13.47 -2.19 -2.28
C TRP A 84 13.46 -2.12 -0.76
N ALA A 85 12.43 -1.47 -0.21
CA ALA A 85 12.04 -1.52 1.20
C ALA A 85 10.53 -1.66 1.32
N SER A 86 10.07 -2.14 2.47
CA SER A 86 8.64 -2.12 2.79
C SER A 86 8.15 -0.68 3.00
N CYS A 87 6.86 -0.41 2.80
CA CYS A 87 6.18 0.84 3.23
C CYS A 87 5.42 0.65 4.56
N ASN A 88 5.58 -0.50 5.23
CA ASN A 88 4.98 -0.77 6.53
C ASN A 88 5.78 -1.79 7.32
N ILE A 89 5.95 -1.54 8.63
CA ILE A 89 6.76 -2.36 9.53
C ILE A 89 6.23 -3.78 9.76
N PHE A 90 4.97 -4.07 9.44
CA PHE A 90 4.35 -5.39 9.67
C PHE A 90 3.94 -6.12 8.39
N SER A 91 4.09 -5.51 7.21
CA SER A 91 3.58 -6.08 5.96
C SER A 91 4.54 -7.04 5.25
N THR A 92 5.81 -7.04 5.63
CA THR A 92 6.82 -7.90 4.99
C THR A 92 6.47 -9.37 5.15
N GLN A 93 6.63 -10.12 4.08
CA GLN A 93 6.70 -11.58 4.09
C GLN A 93 8.18 -11.96 3.99
N ASP A 94 8.78 -12.40 5.10
CA ASP A 94 10.24 -12.57 5.17
C ASP A 94 10.78 -13.58 4.16
N HIS A 95 10.00 -14.60 3.79
CA HIS A 95 10.37 -15.54 2.73
C HIS A 95 10.35 -14.91 1.33
N ALA A 96 9.47 -13.94 1.07
CA ALA A 96 9.49 -13.15 -0.16
C ALA A 96 10.75 -12.27 -0.23
N ALA A 97 11.05 -11.56 0.87
CA ALA A 97 12.24 -10.73 0.98
C ALA A 97 13.54 -11.56 0.79
N ALA A 98 13.60 -12.75 1.39
CA ALA A 98 14.71 -13.68 1.23
C ALA A 98 14.89 -14.15 -0.22
N ALA A 99 13.80 -14.49 -0.92
CA ALA A 99 13.85 -14.96 -2.30
C ALA A 99 14.35 -13.88 -3.28
N ILE A 100 13.95 -12.62 -3.07
CA ILE A 100 14.43 -11.48 -3.86
C ILE A 100 15.90 -11.16 -3.54
N ALA A 101 16.28 -11.14 -2.26
CA ALA A 101 17.67 -10.94 -1.87
C ALA A 101 18.60 -12.05 -2.42
N ALA A 102 18.12 -13.30 -2.48
CA ALA A 102 18.85 -14.44 -3.05
C ALA A 102 19.14 -14.28 -4.55
N ASN A 103 18.34 -13.50 -5.27
CA ASN A 103 18.54 -13.18 -6.68
C ASN A 103 19.54 -12.03 -6.93
N GLY A 104 20.06 -11.40 -5.87
CA GLY A 104 21.02 -10.29 -5.97
C GLY A 104 20.38 -8.90 -5.99
N THR A 105 19.08 -8.80 -5.71
CA THR A 105 18.38 -7.51 -5.59
C THR A 105 18.46 -7.00 -4.15
N PRO A 106 18.96 -5.78 -3.89
CA PRO A 106 18.99 -5.20 -2.54
C PRO A 106 17.58 -5.03 -1.95
N VAL A 107 17.33 -5.67 -0.80
CA VAL A 107 16.06 -5.58 -0.05
C VAL A 107 16.34 -5.23 1.41
N PHE A 108 15.62 -4.24 1.93
CA PHE A 108 15.66 -3.77 3.31
C PHE A 108 14.26 -3.81 3.90
N ALA A 109 13.85 -4.99 4.37
CA ALA A 109 12.49 -5.23 4.86
C ALA A 109 12.48 -6.45 5.78
N ILE A 110 11.96 -6.27 7.00
CA ILE A 110 11.81 -7.34 8.01
C ILE A 110 10.43 -7.21 8.64
N LYS A 111 9.67 -8.31 8.76
CA LYS A 111 8.38 -8.26 9.46
C LYS A 111 8.61 -8.00 10.94
N GLY A 112 8.04 -6.91 11.45
CA GLY A 112 8.21 -6.47 12.84
C GLY A 112 9.44 -5.60 13.08
N GLU A 113 10.01 -5.00 12.03
CA GLU A 113 11.07 -4.00 12.18
C GLU A 113 10.62 -2.81 13.05
N THR A 114 11.58 -2.18 13.71
CA THR A 114 11.37 -0.94 14.46
C THR A 114 11.17 0.25 13.51
N LEU A 115 10.58 1.33 14.00
CA LEU A 115 10.44 2.56 13.21
C LEU A 115 11.81 3.17 12.85
N GLU A 116 12.83 2.99 13.70
CA GLU A 116 14.22 3.39 13.41
C GLU A 116 14.79 2.61 12.23
N GLN A 117 14.56 1.28 12.20
CA GLN A 117 14.95 0.43 11.09
C GLN A 117 14.18 0.80 9.82
N TYR A 118 12.86 1.03 9.91
CA TYR A 118 12.02 1.45 8.79
C TYR A 118 12.62 2.65 8.06
N TRP A 119 12.85 3.75 8.79
CA TRP A 119 13.40 4.96 8.18
C TRP A 119 14.87 4.83 7.76
N ASP A 120 15.69 4.00 8.42
CA ASP A 120 17.01 3.64 7.91
C ASP A 120 16.91 2.91 6.56
N PHE A 121 16.03 1.92 6.46
CA PHE A 121 15.80 1.14 5.25
C PHE A 121 15.30 2.02 4.09
N THR A 122 14.43 2.99 4.36
CA THR A 122 14.01 4.00 3.36
C THR A 122 15.17 4.89 2.89
N HIS A 123 16.22 5.12 3.69
CA HIS A 123 17.44 5.77 3.18
C HIS A 123 18.27 4.82 2.32
N ARG A 124 18.44 3.56 2.74
CA ARG A 124 19.29 2.57 2.07
C ARG A 124 18.86 2.28 0.63
N ILE A 125 17.56 2.33 0.34
CA ILE A 125 17.05 2.16 -1.04
C ILE A 125 17.48 3.28 -2.00
N PHE A 126 17.99 4.42 -1.51
CA PHE A 126 18.60 5.49 -2.32
C PHE A 126 20.14 5.45 -2.34
N GLU A 127 20.76 4.40 -1.79
CA GLU A 127 22.22 4.25 -1.70
C GLU A 127 22.71 3.13 -2.62
N TRP A 128 22.99 3.47 -3.88
CA TRP A 128 23.47 2.53 -4.90
C TRP A 128 24.94 2.17 -4.72
N ALA A 129 25.30 0.91 -4.94
CA ALA A 129 26.63 0.37 -4.63
C ALA A 129 27.78 1.04 -5.39
N ASP A 130 27.52 1.54 -6.59
CA ASP A 130 28.47 2.21 -7.47
C ASP A 130 28.51 3.74 -7.28
N GLY A 131 27.77 4.27 -6.30
CA GLY A 131 27.62 5.71 -6.09
C GLY A 131 26.66 6.39 -7.09
N GLY A 132 25.96 5.61 -7.92
CA GLY A 132 24.89 6.10 -8.76
C GLY A 132 23.67 6.58 -7.97
N TYR A 133 22.65 7.03 -8.69
CA TYR A 133 21.44 7.60 -8.08
C TYR A 133 20.19 6.96 -8.64
N THR A 134 19.18 6.87 -7.79
CA THR A 134 17.80 6.59 -8.18
C THR A 134 17.35 7.61 -9.20
N ASN A 135 16.76 7.13 -10.29
CA ASN A 135 16.16 7.99 -11.31
C ASN A 135 14.65 7.78 -11.45
N MET A 136 14.09 6.77 -10.79
CA MET A 136 12.65 6.50 -10.76
C MET A 136 12.25 6.01 -9.35
N ILE A 137 11.09 6.45 -8.86
CA ILE A 137 10.52 5.97 -7.60
C ILE A 137 9.24 5.19 -7.90
N LEU A 138 9.05 4.05 -7.23
CA LEU A 138 7.79 3.34 -7.13
C LEU A 138 7.38 3.34 -5.66
N ASP A 139 6.27 4.00 -5.34
CA ASP A 139 5.89 4.34 -3.97
C ASP A 139 4.48 3.85 -3.64
N ASP A 140 4.28 3.49 -2.38
CA ASP A 140 3.00 3.10 -1.78
C ASP A 140 2.90 3.80 -0.43
N GLY A 141 2.09 4.86 -0.37
CA GLY A 141 1.95 5.73 0.79
C GLY A 141 2.71 7.04 0.69
N GLY A 142 3.70 7.10 -0.19
CA GLY A 142 4.46 8.31 -0.49
C GLY A 142 5.63 8.57 0.46
N ASP A 143 6.09 7.56 1.21
CA ASP A 143 7.14 7.74 2.24
C ASP A 143 8.53 7.92 1.63
N ALA A 144 8.86 7.20 0.54
CA ALA A 144 10.11 7.42 -0.17
C ALA A 144 10.15 8.83 -0.79
N THR A 145 9.02 9.27 -1.35
CA THR A 145 8.85 10.62 -1.90
C THR A 145 8.91 11.69 -0.83
N LEU A 146 8.24 11.47 0.31
CA LEU A 146 8.26 12.35 1.48
C LEU A 146 9.68 12.52 2.00
N LEU A 147 10.44 11.43 2.16
CA LEU A 147 11.79 11.46 2.69
C LEU A 147 12.70 12.41 1.89
N LEU A 148 12.71 12.28 0.55
CA LEU A 148 13.53 13.14 -0.29
C LEU A 148 13.08 14.60 -0.28
N HIS A 149 11.77 14.87 -0.35
CA HIS A 149 11.26 16.26 -0.38
C HIS A 149 11.44 16.96 0.98
N LEU A 150 11.13 16.28 2.08
CA LEU A 150 11.29 16.81 3.43
C LEU A 150 12.76 17.01 3.77
N GLY A 151 13.62 16.03 3.46
CA GLY A 151 15.06 16.13 3.68
C GLY A 151 15.69 17.28 2.88
N ALA A 152 15.34 17.44 1.60
CA ALA A 152 15.85 18.55 0.77
C ALA A 152 15.35 19.93 1.25
N ARG A 153 14.18 19.99 1.89
CA ARG A 153 13.72 21.20 2.60
C ARG A 153 14.54 21.44 3.87
N ALA A 154 14.80 20.39 4.65
CA ALA A 154 15.56 20.46 5.90
C ALA A 154 17.02 20.86 5.69
N GLU A 155 17.63 20.57 4.53
CA GLU A 155 18.95 21.10 4.14
C GLU A 155 19.00 22.63 4.15
N LYS A 156 17.88 23.30 3.83
CA LYS A 156 17.78 24.77 3.77
C LYS A 156 17.20 25.37 5.05
N ASP A 157 16.32 24.64 5.71
CA ASP A 157 15.62 25.05 6.92
C ASP A 157 15.37 23.86 7.85
N GLN A 158 16.32 23.59 8.75
CA GLN A 158 16.18 22.51 9.73
C GLN A 158 15.03 22.73 10.73
N ALA A 159 14.46 23.94 10.82
CA ALA A 159 13.34 24.21 11.72
C ALA A 159 12.09 23.42 11.34
N CYS A 160 11.96 22.96 10.08
CA CYS A 160 10.86 22.10 9.67
C CYS A 160 10.84 20.73 10.38
N LEU A 161 11.93 20.34 11.05
CA LEU A 161 12.09 19.07 11.76
C LEU A 161 11.98 19.20 13.30
N ASN A 162 11.47 20.32 13.82
CA ASN A 162 11.47 20.61 15.27
C ASN A 162 10.12 20.34 15.97
N HIS A 163 9.07 20.07 15.21
CA HIS A 163 7.72 19.92 15.76
C HIS A 163 7.08 18.61 15.28
N PRO A 164 7.64 17.44 15.63
CA PRO A 164 7.01 16.17 15.30
C PRO A 164 5.66 16.04 16.02
N THR A 165 4.70 15.45 15.34
CA THR A 165 3.32 15.27 15.83
C THR A 165 2.99 13.82 16.18
N SER A 166 3.88 12.88 15.87
CA SER A 166 3.77 11.46 16.18
C SER A 166 5.13 10.83 16.55
N GLU A 167 5.11 9.61 17.08
CA GLU A 167 6.33 8.80 17.27
C GLU A 167 7.08 8.61 15.94
N GLU A 168 6.34 8.25 14.88
CA GLU A 168 6.91 8.05 13.55
C GLU A 168 7.56 9.31 12.98
N GLU A 169 6.94 10.48 13.12
CA GLU A 169 7.57 11.75 12.72
C GLU A 169 8.79 12.08 13.57
N THR A 170 8.77 11.77 14.87
CA THR A 170 9.93 11.97 15.74
C THR A 170 11.13 11.18 15.24
N ILE A 171 10.91 9.92 14.84
CA ILE A 171 11.96 9.03 14.34
C ILE A 171 12.39 9.41 12.92
N LEU A 172 11.45 9.75 12.02
CA LEU A 172 11.76 10.30 10.70
C LEU A 172 12.65 11.53 10.80
N PHE A 173 12.29 12.48 11.65
CA PHE A 173 13.03 13.74 11.80
C PHE A 173 14.44 13.49 12.37
N ALA A 174 14.58 12.55 13.30
CA ALA A 174 15.87 12.12 13.81
C ALA A 174 16.72 11.45 12.72
N ALA A 175 16.13 10.57 11.90
CA ALA A 175 16.80 9.94 10.77
C ALA A 175 17.30 10.98 9.76
N ILE A 176 16.47 12.00 9.46
CA ILE A 176 16.87 13.10 8.57
C ILE A 176 18.02 13.91 9.16
N LYS A 177 17.91 14.33 10.43
CA LYS A 177 18.99 15.06 11.12
C LYS A 177 20.31 14.28 11.11
N ASN A 178 20.25 12.97 11.37
CA ASN A 178 21.42 12.10 11.37
C ASN A 178 22.07 11.99 9.99
N LYS A 179 21.27 11.93 8.91
CA LYS A 179 21.81 11.88 7.55
C LYS A 179 22.41 13.23 7.12
N LEU A 180 21.75 14.34 7.44
CA LEU A 180 22.27 15.69 7.19
C LEU A 180 23.59 15.98 7.92
N ALA A 181 23.80 15.38 9.10
CA ALA A 181 25.06 15.49 9.82
C ALA A 181 26.21 14.74 9.12
N GLN A 182 25.90 13.71 8.31
CA GLN A 182 26.89 12.94 7.55
C GLN A 182 27.17 13.57 6.18
N ASP A 183 26.13 14.03 5.49
CA ASP A 183 26.21 14.71 4.19
C ASP A 183 25.13 15.82 4.15
N PRO A 184 25.53 17.10 4.21
CA PRO A 184 24.60 18.23 4.28
C PRO A 184 23.82 18.47 2.98
N THR A 185 24.13 17.74 1.91
CA THR A 185 23.49 17.84 0.58
C THR A 185 22.93 16.50 0.10
N TRP A 186 22.78 15.54 1.02
CA TRP A 186 22.43 14.16 0.71
C TRP A 186 21.11 14.05 -0.08
N TYR A 187 20.10 14.82 0.31
CA TYR A 187 18.75 14.77 -0.25
C TYR A 187 18.63 15.55 -1.54
N SER A 188 19.09 16.81 -1.60
CA SER A 188 18.97 17.61 -2.84
C SER A 188 19.72 16.98 -4.01
N THR A 189 20.90 16.41 -3.73
CA THR A 189 21.69 15.69 -4.74
C THR A 189 20.93 14.53 -5.33
N ARG A 190 20.22 13.75 -4.50
CA ARG A 190 19.39 12.61 -4.92
C ARG A 190 18.10 13.04 -5.61
N LEU A 191 17.40 14.01 -5.01
CA LEU A 191 16.13 14.54 -5.50
C LEU A 191 16.23 15.08 -6.93
N GLU A 192 17.35 15.74 -7.28
CA GLU A 192 17.60 16.24 -8.64
C GLU A 192 17.69 15.12 -9.70
N LYS A 193 18.06 13.90 -9.32
CA LYS A 193 18.26 12.79 -10.26
C LYS A 193 16.96 12.06 -10.60
N VAL A 194 15.95 12.14 -9.73
CA VAL A 194 14.65 11.49 -9.93
C VAL A 194 13.89 12.12 -11.10
N LYS A 195 13.39 11.27 -12.00
CA LYS A 195 12.67 11.66 -13.22
C LYS A 195 11.15 11.53 -13.09
N GLY A 196 10.68 10.74 -12.14
CA GLY A 196 9.27 10.67 -11.77
C GLY A 196 9.00 9.64 -10.69
N VAL A 197 7.75 9.65 -10.21
CA VAL A 197 7.22 8.67 -9.24
C VAL A 197 5.92 8.05 -9.74
N THR A 198 5.69 6.78 -9.42
CA THR A 198 4.39 6.12 -9.56
C THR A 198 3.87 5.76 -8.17
N GLU A 199 2.67 6.25 -7.81
CA GLU A 199 2.12 6.11 -6.45
C GLU A 199 0.82 5.30 -6.45
N GLU A 200 0.78 4.26 -5.61
CA GLU A 200 -0.26 3.24 -5.60
C GLU A 200 -1.50 3.59 -4.79
N THR A 201 -1.37 4.39 -3.73
CA THR A 201 -2.42 4.51 -2.71
C THR A 201 -3.08 5.86 -2.68
N THR A 202 -4.34 5.90 -2.24
CA THR A 202 -5.09 7.14 -2.05
C THR A 202 -4.34 8.13 -1.14
N THR A 203 -3.69 7.63 -0.10
CA THR A 203 -2.96 8.47 0.86
C THR A 203 -1.71 9.10 0.25
N GLY A 204 -0.88 8.32 -0.44
CA GLY A 204 0.29 8.87 -1.13
C GLY A 204 -0.10 9.82 -2.26
N VAL A 205 -1.17 9.51 -2.99
CA VAL A 205 -1.74 10.40 -4.02
C VAL A 205 -2.19 11.74 -3.42
N HIS A 206 -2.86 11.73 -2.26
CA HIS A 206 -3.21 12.97 -1.56
C HIS A 206 -1.96 13.80 -1.20
N ARG A 207 -0.89 13.16 -0.70
CA ARG A 207 0.39 13.82 -0.43
C ARG A 207 0.98 14.46 -1.69
N LEU A 208 0.94 13.76 -2.83
CA LEU A 208 1.42 14.29 -4.11
C LEU A 208 0.62 15.50 -4.58
N TYR A 209 -0.72 15.45 -4.53
CA TYR A 209 -1.56 16.60 -4.88
C TYR A 209 -1.31 17.79 -3.95
N GLN A 210 -1.12 17.57 -2.63
CA GLN A 210 -0.78 18.62 -1.68
C GLN A 210 0.62 19.21 -1.92
N MET A 211 1.63 18.39 -2.26
CA MET A 211 2.96 18.87 -2.63
C MET A 211 2.90 19.70 -3.92
N PHE A 212 2.14 19.25 -4.93
CA PHE A 212 1.97 19.99 -6.18
C PHE A 212 1.27 21.34 -5.97
N ALA A 213 0.16 21.35 -5.21
CA ALA A 213 -0.58 22.58 -4.91
C ALA A 213 0.27 23.64 -4.16
N ARG A 214 1.25 23.19 -3.35
CA ARG A 214 2.21 24.07 -2.65
C ARG A 214 3.41 24.48 -3.50
N GLY A 215 3.61 23.90 -4.68
CA GLY A 215 4.81 24.11 -5.51
C GLY A 215 6.05 23.35 -5.03
N ASP A 216 5.86 22.39 -4.12
CA ASP A 216 6.94 21.62 -3.50
C ASP A 216 7.38 20.44 -4.36
N LEU A 217 6.45 19.81 -5.10
CA LEU A 217 6.73 18.65 -5.96
C LEU A 217 7.79 18.98 -7.01
N LYS A 218 8.80 18.12 -7.19
CA LYS A 218 9.96 18.39 -8.06
C LYS A 218 10.03 17.59 -9.36
N PHE A 219 9.23 16.53 -9.50
CA PHE A 219 9.18 15.67 -10.68
C PHE A 219 7.74 15.25 -10.98
N PRO A 220 7.42 14.82 -12.22
CA PRO A 220 6.09 14.31 -12.55
C PRO A 220 5.74 13.06 -11.73
N ALA A 221 4.47 12.94 -11.37
CA ALA A 221 3.93 11.79 -10.68
C ALA A 221 2.78 11.16 -11.47
N ILE A 222 2.74 9.83 -11.53
CA ILE A 222 1.55 9.09 -11.98
C ILE A 222 0.81 8.55 -10.75
N ASN A 223 -0.42 9.03 -10.57
CA ASN A 223 -1.43 8.48 -9.69
C ASN A 223 -1.92 7.16 -10.29
N VAL A 224 -1.37 6.05 -9.79
CA VAL A 224 -1.78 4.69 -10.17
C VAL A 224 -3.05 4.29 -9.41
N ASN A 225 -3.28 4.84 -8.22
CA ASN A 225 -4.47 4.54 -7.43
C ASN A 225 -5.78 4.74 -8.22
N ASP A 226 -5.87 5.85 -8.96
CA ASP A 226 -7.09 6.25 -9.65
C ASP A 226 -7.23 5.63 -11.05
N SER A 227 -6.30 4.76 -11.46
CA SER A 227 -6.61 3.81 -12.52
C SER A 227 -7.82 2.97 -12.12
N VAL A 228 -8.69 2.76 -13.09
CA VAL A 228 -9.91 1.98 -12.93
C VAL A 228 -9.58 0.57 -12.44
N THR A 229 -8.65 -0.07 -13.12
CA THR A 229 -8.17 -1.41 -12.82
C THR A 229 -7.37 -1.51 -11.52
N LYS A 230 -7.05 -0.38 -10.87
CA LYS A 230 -6.51 -0.35 -9.50
C LYS A 230 -7.64 -0.15 -8.51
N SER A 231 -8.19 1.06 -8.40
CA SER A 231 -9.13 1.43 -7.33
C SER A 231 -10.39 0.56 -7.24
N LYS A 232 -10.99 0.10 -8.35
CA LYS A 232 -12.19 -0.76 -8.29
C LYS A 232 -11.90 -2.26 -8.24
N PHE A 233 -10.64 -2.65 -8.23
CA PHE A 233 -10.24 -4.05 -8.11
C PHE A 233 -9.49 -4.28 -6.81
N ASP A 234 -8.37 -3.60 -6.63
CA ASP A 234 -7.53 -3.64 -5.45
C ASP A 234 -8.30 -3.22 -4.20
N ASN A 235 -8.63 -1.93 -4.11
CA ASN A 235 -9.24 -1.35 -2.93
C ASN A 235 -10.60 -2.01 -2.61
N LEU A 236 -11.32 -2.50 -3.63
CA LEU A 236 -12.63 -3.14 -3.46
C LEU A 236 -12.52 -4.67 -3.23
N TYR A 237 -12.10 -5.43 -4.25
CA TYR A 237 -12.09 -6.88 -4.21
C TYR A 237 -10.94 -7.43 -3.36
N GLY A 238 -9.78 -6.77 -3.35
CA GLY A 238 -8.66 -7.16 -2.50
C GLY A 238 -9.01 -7.04 -1.01
N CYS A 239 -9.62 -5.92 -0.60
CA CYS A 239 -10.10 -5.75 0.77
C CYS A 239 -11.23 -6.73 1.12
N ARG A 240 -12.09 -7.05 0.15
CA ARG A 240 -13.15 -8.06 0.33
C ARG A 240 -12.60 -9.45 0.67
N GLU A 241 -11.49 -9.84 0.06
CA GLU A 241 -10.84 -11.13 0.33
C GLU A 241 -9.99 -11.09 1.62
N SER A 242 -9.29 -9.99 1.87
CA SER A 242 -8.20 -9.97 2.86
C SER A 242 -8.56 -9.41 4.25
N LEU A 243 -9.63 -8.62 4.39
CA LEU A 243 -10.05 -8.09 5.70
C LEU A 243 -10.39 -9.22 6.68
N VAL A 244 -11.33 -10.07 6.26
CA VAL A 244 -11.87 -11.14 7.10
C VAL A 244 -10.83 -12.24 7.30
N ASP A 245 -9.98 -12.51 6.31
CA ASP A 245 -8.83 -13.39 6.45
C ASP A 245 -7.96 -12.96 7.64
N ALA A 246 -7.54 -11.69 7.66
CA ALA A 246 -6.70 -11.17 8.73
C ALA A 246 -7.38 -11.15 10.10
N ILE A 247 -8.66 -10.74 10.19
CA ILE A 247 -9.43 -10.82 11.44
C ILE A 247 -9.49 -12.26 11.95
N LYS A 248 -9.70 -13.24 11.06
CA LYS A 248 -9.73 -14.66 11.42
C LYS A 248 -8.38 -15.20 11.85
N ARG A 249 -7.30 -14.94 11.11
CA ARG A 249 -5.95 -15.36 11.53
C ARG A 249 -5.56 -14.74 12.87
N ALA A 250 -5.98 -13.51 13.12
CA ALA A 250 -5.72 -12.82 14.38
C ALA A 250 -6.51 -13.41 15.56
N THR A 251 -7.81 -13.67 15.39
CA THR A 251 -8.74 -13.87 16.52
C THR A 251 -9.55 -15.16 16.50
N ASP A 252 -9.55 -15.88 15.38
CA ASP A 252 -10.39 -17.06 15.11
C ASP A 252 -11.90 -16.81 15.34
N VAL A 253 -12.32 -15.54 15.34
CA VAL A 253 -13.66 -15.14 15.76
C VAL A 253 -14.73 -15.64 14.79
N MET A 254 -15.86 -16.07 15.37
CA MET A 254 -17.10 -16.25 14.62
C MET A 254 -17.66 -14.88 14.21
N VAL A 255 -17.76 -14.64 12.90
CA VAL A 255 -18.28 -13.40 12.29
C VAL A 255 -19.81 -13.39 12.23
N ALA A 256 -20.43 -14.54 11.94
CA ALA A 256 -21.88 -14.65 11.81
C ALA A 256 -22.59 -14.24 13.10
N GLY A 257 -23.64 -13.42 12.96
CA GLY A 257 -24.45 -12.92 14.07
C GLY A 257 -23.87 -11.71 14.82
N LYS A 258 -22.58 -11.40 14.64
CA LYS A 258 -21.95 -10.22 15.25
C LYS A 258 -22.37 -8.92 14.58
N VAL A 259 -22.31 -7.82 15.32
CA VAL A 259 -22.40 -6.46 14.79
C VAL A 259 -21.01 -6.00 14.40
N ALA A 260 -20.79 -5.71 13.12
CA ALA A 260 -19.51 -5.20 12.62
C ALA A 260 -19.71 -3.79 12.06
N VAL A 261 -18.97 -2.81 12.58
CA VAL A 261 -19.01 -1.44 12.08
C VAL A 261 -17.83 -1.16 11.17
N VAL A 262 -18.11 -0.67 9.96
CA VAL A 262 -17.10 -0.23 8.98
C VAL A 262 -17.15 1.30 8.91
N CYS A 263 -16.03 1.94 9.22
CA CYS A 263 -15.90 3.39 9.23
C CYS A 263 -15.38 3.85 7.87
N GLY A 264 -16.19 4.58 7.11
CA GLY A 264 -15.91 4.93 5.72
C GLY A 264 -16.50 3.90 4.75
N TYR A 265 -17.10 4.40 3.68
CA TYR A 265 -17.75 3.60 2.65
C TYR A 265 -17.28 3.98 1.24
N GLY A 266 -16.00 4.37 1.13
CA GLY A 266 -15.25 4.39 -0.12
C GLY A 266 -15.03 2.97 -0.69
N ASP A 267 -14.05 2.79 -1.57
CA ASP A 267 -13.83 1.48 -2.20
C ASP A 267 -13.40 0.40 -1.20
N VAL A 268 -12.47 0.73 -0.30
CA VAL A 268 -12.05 -0.13 0.82
C VAL A 268 -13.22 -0.49 1.74
N GLY A 269 -14.01 0.51 2.14
CA GLY A 269 -15.18 0.33 2.99
C GLY A 269 -16.26 -0.53 2.35
N LYS A 270 -16.52 -0.37 1.05
CA LYS A 270 -17.45 -1.21 0.28
C LYS A 270 -16.99 -2.67 0.26
N GLY A 271 -15.71 -2.93 -0.02
CA GLY A 271 -15.15 -4.28 -0.04
C GLY A 271 -15.24 -4.95 1.33
N SER A 272 -14.86 -4.19 2.36
CA SER A 272 -14.92 -4.59 3.77
C SER A 272 -16.34 -4.97 4.22
N ALA A 273 -17.32 -4.11 3.93
CA ALA A 273 -18.72 -4.34 4.26
C ALA A 273 -19.28 -5.59 3.55
N GLN A 274 -18.96 -5.77 2.25
CA GLN A 274 -19.36 -6.95 1.49
C GLN A 274 -18.81 -8.24 2.10
N ALA A 275 -17.53 -8.26 2.52
CA ALA A 275 -16.90 -9.43 3.13
C ALA A 275 -17.58 -9.84 4.44
N LEU A 276 -17.80 -8.87 5.33
CA LEU A 276 -18.44 -9.09 6.63
C LEU A 276 -19.89 -9.56 6.45
N ARG A 277 -20.65 -8.95 5.53
CA ARG A 277 -22.02 -9.35 5.21
C ARG A 277 -22.09 -10.76 4.64
N ALA A 278 -21.15 -11.15 3.79
CA ALA A 278 -21.11 -12.48 3.19
C ALA A 278 -20.95 -13.60 4.24
N LEU A 279 -20.36 -13.29 5.39
CA LEU A 279 -20.30 -14.18 6.57
C LEU A 279 -21.43 -13.92 7.58
N SER A 280 -22.52 -13.29 7.17
CA SER A 280 -23.71 -13.03 7.98
C SER A 280 -23.47 -12.16 9.22
N ALA A 281 -22.52 -11.21 9.16
CA ALA A 281 -22.46 -10.13 10.14
C ALA A 281 -23.59 -9.12 9.91
N GLN A 282 -24.08 -8.51 11.00
CA GLN A 282 -24.91 -7.32 10.95
C GLN A 282 -24.00 -6.11 10.71
N VAL A 283 -23.84 -5.73 9.44
CA VAL A 283 -22.91 -4.67 9.05
C VAL A 283 -23.55 -3.29 9.24
N TRP A 284 -22.89 -2.46 10.05
CA TRP A 284 -23.18 -1.04 10.22
C TRP A 284 -22.09 -0.22 9.54
N VAL A 285 -22.42 0.97 9.06
CA VAL A 285 -21.49 1.86 8.35
C VAL A 285 -21.52 3.24 8.99
N THR A 286 -20.36 3.89 9.13
CA THR A 286 -20.28 5.32 9.42
C THR A 286 -19.76 6.06 8.20
N GLU A 287 -20.36 7.20 7.85
CA GLU A 287 -19.92 8.02 6.72
C GLU A 287 -20.12 9.51 6.99
N VAL A 288 -19.23 10.31 6.43
CA VAL A 288 -19.33 11.77 6.37
C VAL A 288 -19.80 12.24 5.01
N ASP A 289 -19.56 11.47 3.95
CA ASP A 289 -20.04 11.76 2.60
C ASP A 289 -21.49 11.25 2.44
N PRO A 290 -22.47 12.14 2.18
CA PRO A 290 -23.87 11.74 2.02
C PRO A 290 -24.13 10.84 0.81
N ILE A 291 -23.32 10.91 -0.24
CA ILE A 291 -23.44 10.03 -1.43
C ILE A 291 -23.02 8.61 -1.05
N CYS A 292 -21.88 8.45 -0.38
CA CYS A 292 -21.42 7.16 0.12
C CYS A 292 -22.37 6.58 1.18
N ALA A 293 -22.87 7.40 2.10
CA ALA A 293 -23.87 7.00 3.09
C ALA A 293 -25.16 6.49 2.42
N LEU A 294 -25.65 7.19 1.39
CA LEU A 294 -26.83 6.75 0.64
C LEU A 294 -26.57 5.42 -0.08
N GLN A 295 -25.38 5.23 -0.68
CA GLN A 295 -25.01 3.93 -1.26
C GLN A 295 -25.02 2.81 -0.21
N ALA A 296 -24.46 3.04 0.98
CA ALA A 296 -24.48 2.05 2.06
C ALA A 296 -25.90 1.69 2.49
N ALA A 297 -26.78 2.70 2.63
CA ALA A 297 -28.18 2.50 2.97
C ALA A 297 -28.94 1.71 1.88
N MET A 298 -28.65 1.96 0.60
CA MET A 298 -29.25 1.25 -0.53
C MET A 298 -28.84 -0.23 -0.63
N GLU A 299 -27.65 -0.58 -0.14
CA GLU A 299 -27.23 -1.97 0.04
C GLU A 299 -27.90 -2.64 1.26
N GLY A 300 -28.63 -1.88 2.09
CA GLY A 300 -29.32 -2.36 3.28
C GLY A 300 -28.47 -2.33 4.56
N TYR A 301 -27.32 -1.64 4.55
CA TYR A 301 -26.54 -1.40 5.75
C TYR A 301 -27.16 -0.30 6.61
N ARG A 302 -27.06 -0.43 7.93
CA ARG A 302 -27.45 0.63 8.85
C ARG A 302 -26.35 1.69 8.86
N VAL A 303 -26.68 2.90 8.41
CA VAL A 303 -25.78 4.06 8.57
C VAL A 303 -25.98 4.65 9.96
N VAL A 304 -24.91 4.70 10.75
CA VAL A 304 -24.91 5.12 12.16
C VAL A 304 -23.71 6.03 12.45
N THR A 305 -23.70 6.67 13.62
CA THR A 305 -22.52 7.38 14.12
C THR A 305 -21.60 6.43 14.91
N MET A 306 -20.31 6.77 15.02
CA MET A 306 -19.39 6.00 15.87
C MET A 306 -19.82 6.05 17.34
N ASP A 307 -20.30 7.21 17.81
CA ASP A 307 -20.88 7.36 19.15
C ASP A 307 -22.03 6.40 19.43
N TYR A 308 -22.87 6.11 18.43
CA TYR A 308 -23.95 5.14 18.56
C TYR A 308 -23.44 3.69 18.55
N ALA A 309 -22.43 3.40 17.73
CA ALA A 309 -21.91 2.05 17.55
C ALA A 309 -20.99 1.58 18.69
N ALA A 310 -20.29 2.52 19.34
CA ALA A 310 -19.18 2.26 20.25
C ALA A 310 -19.51 1.25 21.37
N ASP A 311 -20.68 1.32 22.00
CA ASP A 311 -21.11 0.45 23.10
C ASP A 311 -21.89 -0.81 22.66
N LYS A 312 -22.05 -1.04 21.34
CA LYS A 312 -22.91 -2.10 20.78
C LYS A 312 -22.15 -3.10 19.91
N ALA A 313 -21.24 -2.62 19.07
CA ALA A 313 -20.59 -3.45 18.06
C ALA A 313 -19.56 -4.44 18.64
N ASP A 314 -19.32 -5.53 17.92
CA ASP A 314 -18.31 -6.54 18.21
C ASP A 314 -16.98 -6.28 17.51
N ILE A 315 -17.05 -5.82 16.26
CA ILE A 315 -15.90 -5.65 15.37
C ILE A 315 -15.95 -4.23 14.82
N PHE A 316 -14.84 -3.51 14.95
CA PHE A 316 -14.67 -2.15 14.46
C PHE A 316 -13.55 -2.13 13.42
N VAL A 317 -13.87 -1.68 12.21
CA VAL A 317 -12.95 -1.60 11.08
C VAL A 317 -12.90 -0.16 10.59
N SER A 318 -11.77 0.52 10.70
CA SER A 318 -11.58 1.84 10.06
C SER A 318 -11.05 1.69 8.64
N ALA A 319 -11.63 2.42 7.68
CA ALA A 319 -11.37 2.34 6.25
C ALA A 319 -11.53 3.72 5.58
N THR A 320 -11.06 4.78 6.24
CA THR A 320 -11.35 6.18 5.87
C THR A 320 -10.20 6.92 5.21
N GLY A 321 -8.95 6.52 5.49
CA GLY A 321 -7.76 7.33 5.20
C GLY A 321 -7.71 8.66 5.96
N ASN A 322 -8.38 8.75 7.13
CA ASN A 322 -8.54 9.98 7.91
C ASN A 322 -7.90 9.86 9.31
N TYR A 323 -8.13 10.83 10.19
CA TYR A 323 -7.46 10.94 11.49
C TYR A 323 -8.44 10.80 12.65
N HIS A 324 -8.12 9.97 13.64
CA HIS A 324 -8.86 9.78 14.89
C HIS A 324 -10.35 9.44 14.69
N VAL A 325 -10.64 8.55 13.76
CA VAL A 325 -12.01 8.06 13.48
C VAL A 325 -12.51 7.20 14.65
N ILE A 326 -11.64 6.39 15.22
CA ILE A 326 -11.87 5.65 16.46
C ILE A 326 -11.01 6.27 17.56
N THR A 327 -11.62 7.12 18.40
CA THR A 327 -10.94 7.83 19.47
C THR A 327 -10.80 6.98 20.74
N HIS A 328 -9.97 7.45 21.68
CA HIS A 328 -9.95 6.93 23.05
C HIS A 328 -11.36 6.76 23.65
N ASP A 329 -12.23 7.77 23.50
CA ASP A 329 -13.56 7.76 24.12
C ASP A 329 -14.52 6.74 23.48
N HIS A 330 -14.35 6.46 22.18
CA HIS A 330 -15.05 5.35 21.53
C HIS A 330 -14.59 4.01 22.12
N MET A 331 -13.28 3.78 22.21
CA MET A 331 -12.72 2.53 22.76
C MET A 331 -13.07 2.33 24.25
N ALA A 332 -13.09 3.42 25.02
CA ALA A 332 -13.52 3.40 26.41
C ALA A 332 -15.01 3.04 26.58
N LYS A 333 -15.85 3.16 25.55
CA LYS A 333 -17.26 2.75 25.55
C LYS A 333 -17.50 1.31 25.06
N MET A 334 -16.53 0.71 24.38
CA MET A 334 -16.65 -0.65 23.83
C MET A 334 -16.99 -1.70 24.87
N LYS A 335 -17.62 -2.78 24.42
CA LYS A 335 -17.84 -3.97 25.25
C LYS A 335 -16.54 -4.73 25.49
N ASP A 336 -16.56 -5.59 26.51
CA ASP A 336 -15.47 -6.54 26.72
C ASP A 336 -15.30 -7.45 25.48
N GLN A 337 -14.05 -7.68 25.10
CA GLN A 337 -13.62 -8.46 23.94
C GLN A 337 -13.99 -7.87 22.56
N ALA A 338 -14.31 -6.57 22.47
CA ALA A 338 -14.46 -5.91 21.17
C ALA A 338 -13.15 -5.97 20.37
N ILE A 339 -13.24 -6.26 19.07
CA ILE A 339 -12.11 -6.30 18.15
C ILE A 339 -12.04 -4.96 17.42
N VAL A 340 -10.86 -4.33 17.42
CA VAL A 340 -10.61 -3.06 16.73
C VAL A 340 -9.46 -3.23 15.77
N CYS A 341 -9.69 -2.90 14.50
CA CYS A 341 -8.66 -2.92 13.48
C CYS A 341 -8.85 -1.81 12.45
N ASN A 342 -7.79 -1.57 11.71
CA ASN A 342 -7.73 -0.58 10.65
C ASN A 342 -7.30 -1.26 9.36
N ILE A 343 -7.97 -0.94 8.25
CA ILE A 343 -7.59 -1.38 6.91
C ILE A 343 -7.35 -0.19 5.96
N GLY A 344 -7.39 1.04 6.47
CA GLY A 344 -6.79 2.17 5.77
C GLY A 344 -5.31 2.32 6.08
N HIS A 345 -4.65 3.25 5.38
CA HIS A 345 -3.21 3.19 5.16
C HIS A 345 -2.35 3.43 6.41
N PHE A 346 -2.63 4.47 7.19
CA PHE A 346 -1.88 4.81 8.41
C PHE A 346 -2.63 4.40 9.68
N ASP A 347 -1.88 4.20 10.76
CA ASP A 347 -2.40 3.78 12.06
C ASP A 347 -3.23 4.83 12.80
N ASN A 348 -3.09 6.09 12.41
CA ASN A 348 -3.78 7.24 13.00
C ASN A 348 -5.29 7.33 12.71
N GLU A 349 -5.89 6.37 11.99
CA GLU A 349 -7.35 6.21 11.98
C GLU A 349 -7.89 5.84 13.37
N ILE A 350 -7.06 5.14 14.16
CA ILE A 350 -7.34 4.74 15.54
C ILE A 350 -6.39 5.53 16.45
N ASP A 351 -6.92 6.13 17.51
CA ASP A 351 -6.14 6.83 18.52
C ASP A 351 -5.42 5.83 19.47
N VAL A 352 -4.47 5.08 18.92
CA VAL A 352 -3.66 4.10 19.65
C VAL A 352 -2.80 4.80 20.72
N ALA A 353 -2.24 5.97 20.40
CA ALA A 353 -1.49 6.79 21.34
C ALA A 353 -2.31 7.16 22.59
N GLY A 354 -3.60 7.48 22.42
CA GLY A 354 -4.51 7.79 23.51
C GLY A 354 -4.76 6.64 24.51
N ILE A 355 -4.45 5.40 24.12
CA ILE A 355 -4.66 4.18 24.93
C ILE A 355 -3.35 3.50 25.38
N GLU A 356 -2.17 4.04 25.02
CA GLU A 356 -0.86 3.50 25.45
C GLU A 356 -0.70 3.49 26.98
N LYS A 357 -1.32 4.46 27.66
CA LYS A 357 -1.31 4.58 29.12
C LYS A 357 -1.93 3.39 29.87
N TYR A 358 -2.72 2.56 29.18
CA TYR A 358 -3.37 1.40 29.79
C TYR A 358 -2.43 0.19 29.81
N LYS A 359 -2.83 -0.88 30.51
CA LYS A 359 -2.05 -2.12 30.50
C LYS A 359 -2.28 -2.84 29.17
N TRP A 360 -1.20 -3.10 28.45
CA TRP A 360 -1.18 -3.95 27.26
C TRP A 360 -0.73 -5.37 27.63
N GLU A 361 -1.39 -6.37 27.05
CA GLU A 361 -1.05 -7.79 27.18
C GLU A 361 -1.00 -8.38 25.76
N GLU A 362 0.21 -8.62 25.26
CA GLU A 362 0.40 -9.27 23.96
C GLU A 362 -0.10 -10.71 24.04
N ILE A 363 -0.97 -11.10 23.10
CA ILE A 363 -1.51 -12.46 22.98
C ILE A 363 -0.65 -13.29 22.03
N LYS A 364 -0.28 -12.67 20.91
CA LYS A 364 0.64 -13.18 19.89
C LYS A 364 1.06 -11.99 19.00
N PRO A 365 2.03 -12.16 18.08
CA PRO A 365 2.43 -11.08 17.19
C PRO A 365 1.22 -10.40 16.51
N GLN A 366 1.16 -9.07 16.60
CA GLN A 366 0.11 -8.20 16.05
C GLN A 366 -1.29 -8.40 16.66
N VAL A 367 -1.42 -9.06 17.81
CA VAL A 367 -2.69 -9.19 18.55
C VAL A 367 -2.47 -8.86 20.01
N ASP A 368 -3.04 -7.75 20.43
CA ASP A 368 -2.87 -7.21 21.78
C ASP A 368 -4.21 -7.05 22.50
N HIS A 369 -4.25 -7.41 23.78
CA HIS A 369 -5.28 -6.92 24.69
C HIS A 369 -4.88 -5.57 25.26
N VAL A 370 -5.83 -4.63 25.28
CA VAL A 370 -5.72 -3.37 26.03
C VAL A 370 -6.75 -3.37 27.14
N ILE A 371 -6.29 -3.29 28.39
CA ILE A 371 -7.11 -3.44 29.59
C ILE A 371 -7.52 -2.05 30.11
N PHE A 372 -8.79 -1.71 29.91
CA PHE A 372 -9.39 -0.50 30.46
C PHE A 372 -9.83 -0.76 31.91
N PRO A 373 -9.38 0.06 32.87
CA PRO A 373 -9.81 -0.09 34.26
C PRO A 373 -11.31 0.21 34.40
N ALA A 374 -11.91 -0.30 35.48
CA ALA A 374 -13.27 0.07 35.85
C ALA A 374 -13.36 1.60 36.03
N ALA A 375 -14.24 2.24 35.25
CA ALA A 375 -14.41 3.68 35.25
C ALA A 375 -15.82 4.04 34.78
N ASN A 376 -16.36 5.17 35.25
CA ASN A 376 -17.67 5.70 34.83
C ASN A 376 -18.83 4.68 34.92
N GLY A 377 -18.82 3.83 35.94
CA GLY A 377 -19.84 2.78 36.14
C GLY A 377 -19.70 1.56 35.24
N MET A 378 -18.69 1.51 34.37
CA MET A 378 -18.37 0.32 33.57
C MET A 378 -17.34 -0.55 34.29
N PRO A 379 -17.47 -1.90 34.21
CA PRO A 379 -16.47 -2.80 34.77
C PRO A 379 -15.14 -2.68 34.03
N GLU A 380 -14.09 -3.25 34.62
CA GLU A 380 -12.87 -3.53 33.87
C GLU A 380 -13.22 -4.34 32.61
N LYS A 381 -12.60 -3.99 31.50
CA LYS A 381 -12.79 -4.68 30.23
C LYS A 381 -11.49 -4.73 29.43
N ARG A 382 -11.45 -5.62 28.46
CA ARG A 382 -10.35 -5.77 27.51
C ARG A 382 -10.89 -5.55 26.12
N ILE A 383 -10.16 -4.83 25.28
CA ILE A 383 -10.39 -4.78 23.84
C ILE A 383 -9.22 -5.43 23.12
N ILE A 384 -9.48 -6.02 21.96
CA ILE A 384 -8.48 -6.67 21.11
C ILE A 384 -8.08 -5.66 20.03
N ILE A 385 -6.85 -5.15 20.09
CA ILE A 385 -6.27 -4.28 19.06
C ILE A 385 -5.46 -5.13 18.10
N LEU A 386 -5.76 -5.02 16.81
CA LEU A 386 -5.02 -5.73 15.76
C LEU A 386 -3.94 -4.83 15.15
N ALA A 387 -2.75 -5.41 14.95
CA ALA A 387 -1.58 -4.79 14.33
C ALA A 387 -1.21 -3.40 14.89
N LYS A 388 -1.51 -3.14 16.16
CA LYS A 388 -1.34 -1.82 16.81
C LYS A 388 -1.93 -0.67 15.98
N GLY A 389 -3.08 -0.90 15.35
CA GLY A 389 -3.78 0.09 14.52
C GLY A 389 -3.26 0.22 13.08
N ARG A 390 -2.18 -0.47 12.68
CA ARG A 390 -1.72 -0.50 11.27
C ARG A 390 -2.63 -1.39 10.40
N LEU A 391 -2.41 -1.36 9.08
CA LEU A 391 -3.12 -2.16 8.07
C LEU A 391 -3.26 -3.65 8.46
N VAL A 392 -4.45 -4.05 8.88
CA VAL A 392 -4.72 -5.37 9.45
C VAL A 392 -4.54 -6.50 8.44
N ASN A 393 -4.94 -6.28 7.19
CA ASN A 393 -4.90 -7.29 6.13
C ASN A 393 -3.47 -7.76 5.80
N LEU A 394 -2.48 -6.87 5.96
CA LEU A 394 -1.06 -7.13 5.75
C LEU A 394 -0.33 -7.48 7.05
N GLY A 395 -0.70 -6.83 8.16
CA GLY A 395 -0.12 -7.12 9.47
C GLY A 395 -0.47 -8.51 9.98
N CYS A 396 -1.77 -8.84 9.98
CA CYS A 396 -2.30 -10.12 10.49
C CYS A 396 -2.66 -11.14 9.39
N GLY A 397 -2.62 -10.72 8.13
CA GLY A 397 -2.85 -11.58 6.96
C GLY A 397 -1.64 -11.60 6.03
N THR A 398 -1.92 -11.71 4.72
CA THR A 398 -0.90 -11.67 3.65
C THR A 398 -1.24 -10.64 2.59
N GLY A 399 -2.06 -9.65 2.94
CA GLY A 399 -2.56 -8.66 1.99
C GLY A 399 -3.54 -9.25 0.98
N HIS A 400 -3.69 -8.58 -0.15
CA HIS A 400 -4.61 -8.99 -1.20
C HIS A 400 -4.07 -10.18 -2.00
N PRO A 401 -4.95 -11.06 -2.51
CA PRO A 401 -4.51 -12.19 -3.34
C PRO A 401 -3.77 -11.76 -4.60
N SER A 402 -2.88 -12.62 -5.08
CA SER A 402 -2.02 -12.34 -6.24
C SER A 402 -2.77 -11.90 -7.49
N TYR A 403 -3.95 -12.48 -7.77
CA TYR A 403 -4.77 -12.08 -8.92
C TYR A 403 -5.18 -10.60 -8.88
N VAL A 404 -5.61 -10.10 -7.72
CA VAL A 404 -6.00 -8.69 -7.58
C VAL A 404 -4.77 -7.80 -7.70
N MET A 405 -3.67 -8.14 -7.04
CA MET A 405 -2.42 -7.37 -7.10
C MET A 405 -1.81 -7.37 -8.50
N SER A 406 -2.09 -8.38 -9.33
CA SER A 406 -1.66 -8.39 -10.73
C SER A 406 -2.17 -7.17 -11.50
N SER A 407 -3.35 -6.67 -11.14
CA SER A 407 -3.97 -5.51 -11.77
C SER A 407 -3.27 -4.22 -11.37
N SER A 408 -3.07 -4.01 -10.07
CA SER A 408 -2.37 -2.84 -9.53
C SER A 408 -0.93 -2.77 -10.03
N PHE A 409 -0.21 -3.89 -9.97
CA PHE A 409 1.18 -3.93 -10.37
C PHE A 409 1.37 -3.88 -11.88
N ALA A 410 0.42 -4.34 -12.68
CA ALA A 410 0.43 -4.08 -14.12
C ALA A 410 0.30 -2.57 -14.42
N ASN A 411 -0.53 -1.83 -13.67
CA ASN A 411 -0.56 -0.37 -13.77
C ASN A 411 0.79 0.25 -13.36
N GLN A 412 1.40 -0.20 -12.25
CA GLN A 412 2.71 0.29 -11.82
C GLN A 412 3.79 0.12 -12.90
N VAL A 413 3.91 -1.08 -13.47
CA VAL A 413 4.93 -1.34 -14.51
C VAL A 413 4.68 -0.48 -15.75
N ILE A 414 3.42 -0.38 -16.20
CA ILE A 414 3.07 0.46 -17.35
C ILE A 414 3.34 1.94 -17.06
N ALA A 415 3.05 2.42 -15.85
CA ALA A 415 3.33 3.80 -15.43
C ALA A 415 4.84 4.10 -15.40
N GLN A 416 5.66 3.15 -14.92
CA GLN A 416 7.12 3.25 -14.95
C GLN A 416 7.65 3.35 -16.38
N ILE A 417 7.17 2.49 -17.29
CA ILE A 417 7.53 2.54 -18.72
C ILE A 417 7.11 3.87 -19.34
N GLU A 418 5.90 4.34 -19.05
CA GLU A 418 5.33 5.56 -19.60
C GLU A 418 6.11 6.81 -19.17
N LEU A 419 6.42 6.94 -17.87
CA LEU A 419 7.24 8.04 -17.36
C LEU A 419 8.65 8.00 -17.92
N TRP A 420 9.28 6.82 -17.97
CA TRP A 420 10.64 6.68 -18.47
C TRP A 420 10.76 7.04 -19.96
N ASN A 421 9.83 6.55 -20.79
CA ASN A 421 9.77 6.90 -22.21
C ASN A 421 9.49 8.39 -22.45
N ALA A 422 8.86 9.07 -21.49
CA ALA A 422 8.56 10.49 -21.58
C ALA A 422 9.74 11.39 -21.14
N VAL A 423 10.80 10.84 -20.53
CA VAL A 423 11.97 11.64 -20.09
C VAL A 423 12.58 12.37 -21.29
N GLY A 424 12.70 13.69 -21.17
CA GLY A 424 13.25 14.55 -22.23
C GLY A 424 12.26 14.99 -23.31
N THR A 425 11.01 14.51 -23.30
CA THR A 425 9.99 14.86 -24.32
C THR A 425 9.10 16.04 -23.92
N ASN A 426 9.17 16.50 -22.66
CA ASN A 426 8.25 17.47 -22.05
C ASN A 426 6.77 17.03 -22.04
N LYS A 427 6.48 15.74 -22.25
CA LYS A 427 5.11 15.19 -22.21
C LYS A 427 4.46 15.29 -20.82
N TYR A 428 5.24 15.04 -19.76
CA TYR A 428 4.81 15.20 -18.37
C TYR A 428 5.67 16.26 -17.68
N PRO A 429 5.26 17.54 -17.72
CA PRO A 429 5.76 18.55 -16.79
C PRO A 429 5.54 18.12 -15.32
N VAL A 430 6.14 18.84 -14.37
CA VAL A 430 5.85 18.58 -12.95
C VAL A 430 4.35 18.74 -12.69
N GLY A 431 3.74 17.68 -12.18
CA GLY A 431 2.30 17.54 -12.01
C GLY A 431 1.93 16.12 -11.58
N VAL A 432 0.66 15.90 -11.26
CA VAL A 432 0.11 14.59 -10.89
C VAL A 432 -0.90 14.16 -11.95
N TYR A 433 -0.60 13.06 -12.64
CA TYR A 433 -1.35 12.56 -13.79
C TYR A 433 -1.96 11.20 -13.49
N THR A 434 -3.08 10.86 -14.12
CA THR A 434 -3.60 9.48 -14.13
C THR A 434 -3.10 8.76 -15.37
N LEU A 435 -3.06 7.43 -15.34
CA LEU A 435 -2.76 6.65 -16.55
C LEU A 435 -3.79 6.93 -17.66
N PRO A 436 -3.35 7.07 -18.92
CA PRO A 436 -4.26 7.14 -20.07
C PRO A 436 -5.24 5.95 -20.11
N LYS A 437 -6.51 6.23 -20.41
CA LYS A 437 -7.60 5.23 -20.34
C LYS A 437 -7.37 3.95 -21.16
N HIS A 438 -6.72 4.06 -22.33
CA HIS A 438 -6.41 2.90 -23.16
C HIS A 438 -5.39 1.94 -22.51
N LEU A 439 -4.51 2.44 -21.62
CA LEU A 439 -3.59 1.61 -20.85
C LEU A 439 -4.30 0.90 -19.70
N ASP A 440 -5.26 1.58 -19.07
CA ASP A 440 -6.14 1.01 -18.07
C ASP A 440 -7.00 -0.14 -18.64
N GLU A 441 -7.59 0.08 -19.82
CA GLU A 441 -8.29 -0.97 -20.57
C GLU A 441 -7.35 -2.11 -21.01
N LYS A 442 -6.09 -1.80 -21.33
CA LYS A 442 -5.07 -2.84 -21.61
C LYS A 442 -4.83 -3.70 -20.37
N VAL A 443 -4.65 -3.11 -19.18
CA VAL A 443 -4.48 -3.87 -17.92
C VAL A 443 -5.67 -4.81 -17.68
N ALA A 444 -6.90 -4.34 -17.91
CA ALA A 444 -8.09 -5.19 -17.79
C ALA A 444 -8.04 -6.37 -18.78
N ARG A 445 -7.76 -6.07 -20.06
CA ARG A 445 -7.73 -7.07 -21.15
C ARG A 445 -6.70 -8.17 -20.90
N LEU A 446 -5.52 -7.84 -20.37
CA LEU A 446 -4.46 -8.81 -20.07
C LEU A 446 -4.89 -9.88 -19.04
N GLN A 447 -5.85 -9.56 -18.18
CA GLN A 447 -6.27 -10.44 -17.08
C GLN A 447 -7.49 -11.31 -17.42
N LEU A 448 -8.28 -10.94 -18.45
CA LEU A 448 -9.53 -11.62 -18.82
C LEU A 448 -9.36 -13.11 -19.15
N LYS A 449 -8.26 -13.45 -19.85
CA LYS A 449 -7.98 -14.82 -20.30
C LYS A 449 -7.92 -15.81 -19.13
N LYS A 450 -7.36 -15.40 -17.99
CA LYS A 450 -7.22 -16.25 -16.79
C LYS A 450 -8.58 -16.61 -16.18
N LEU A 451 -9.56 -15.72 -16.27
CA LEU A 451 -10.94 -15.95 -15.79
C LEU A 451 -11.86 -16.54 -16.85
N ASN A 452 -11.33 -16.94 -18.01
CA ASN A 452 -12.13 -17.40 -19.16
C ASN A 452 -13.22 -16.39 -19.58
N ALA A 453 -12.94 -15.09 -19.41
CA ALA A 453 -13.84 -14.02 -19.84
C ALA A 453 -13.63 -13.74 -21.34
N GLN A 454 -14.67 -13.96 -22.15
CA GLN A 454 -14.65 -13.77 -23.60
C GLN A 454 -15.17 -12.36 -23.94
N LEU A 455 -14.30 -11.49 -24.46
CA LEU A 455 -14.65 -10.11 -24.79
C LEU A 455 -15.31 -10.04 -26.18
N THR A 456 -16.48 -9.43 -26.27
CA THR A 456 -17.15 -9.17 -27.56
C THR A 456 -16.45 -8.02 -28.30
N GLU A 457 -16.24 -8.19 -29.61
CA GLU A 457 -15.76 -7.13 -30.50
C GLU A 457 -16.93 -6.33 -31.09
N LEU A 458 -16.79 -5.01 -31.12
CA LEU A 458 -17.76 -4.13 -31.79
C LEU A 458 -17.70 -4.34 -33.30
N THR A 459 -18.85 -4.32 -33.98
CA THR A 459 -18.88 -4.14 -35.44
C THR A 459 -18.58 -2.69 -35.82
N ASP A 460 -18.23 -2.42 -37.09
CA ASP A 460 -17.98 -1.04 -37.55
C ASP A 460 -19.21 -0.14 -37.35
N GLN A 461 -20.40 -0.69 -37.59
CA GLN A 461 -21.66 0.04 -37.38
C GLN A 461 -21.90 0.36 -35.90
N GLN A 462 -21.61 -0.56 -34.98
CA GLN A 462 -21.78 -0.33 -33.55
C GLN A 462 -20.79 0.73 -33.03
N ALA A 463 -19.52 0.63 -33.43
CA ALA A 463 -18.47 1.58 -33.04
C ALA A 463 -18.83 3.00 -33.50
N ALA A 464 -19.22 3.16 -34.77
CA ALA A 464 -19.67 4.44 -35.32
C ALA A 464 -20.92 4.99 -34.62
N TYR A 465 -21.88 4.13 -34.25
CA TYR A 465 -23.13 4.53 -33.60
C TYR A 465 -22.92 5.18 -32.22
N ILE A 466 -21.99 4.66 -31.41
CA ILE A 466 -21.69 5.21 -30.08
C ILE A 466 -20.50 6.18 -30.06
N GLY A 467 -19.87 6.43 -31.21
CA GLY A 467 -18.78 7.40 -31.33
C GLY A 467 -17.45 6.94 -30.72
N VAL A 468 -17.10 5.65 -30.84
CA VAL A 468 -15.81 5.09 -30.38
C VAL A 468 -15.12 4.31 -31.50
N THR A 469 -13.84 3.96 -31.32
CA THR A 469 -13.13 2.99 -32.17
C THR A 469 -13.39 1.55 -31.69
N LYS A 470 -13.11 0.54 -32.52
CA LYS A 470 -13.25 -0.87 -32.11
C LYS A 470 -12.28 -1.25 -31.00
N GLU A 471 -11.13 -0.59 -30.95
CA GLU A 471 -10.03 -0.85 -30.02
C GLU A 471 -10.13 -0.07 -28.70
N GLY A 472 -11.04 0.91 -28.63
CA GLY A 472 -11.20 1.83 -27.51
C GLY A 472 -10.33 3.10 -27.60
N PRO A 473 -10.41 4.00 -26.61
CA PRO A 473 -11.13 3.85 -25.34
C PRO A 473 -12.66 3.81 -25.50
N TYR A 474 -13.32 2.97 -24.70
CA TYR A 474 -14.76 2.69 -24.84
C TYR A 474 -15.67 3.62 -24.03
N LYS A 475 -15.08 4.48 -23.19
CA LYS A 475 -15.79 5.34 -22.24
C LYS A 475 -15.13 6.71 -22.17
N ALA A 476 -15.92 7.73 -21.89
CA ALA A 476 -15.41 9.08 -21.66
C ALA A 476 -14.51 9.14 -20.42
N ASP A 477 -13.64 10.15 -20.32
CA ASP A 477 -12.68 10.27 -19.22
C ASP A 477 -13.32 10.34 -17.84
N HIS A 478 -14.47 11.01 -17.73
CA HIS A 478 -15.23 11.19 -16.49
C HIS A 478 -16.19 10.02 -16.15
N TYR A 479 -16.16 8.95 -16.93
CA TYR A 479 -16.99 7.77 -16.67
C TYR A 479 -16.52 7.07 -15.39
N ARG A 480 -17.44 6.82 -14.45
CA ARG A 480 -17.16 6.25 -13.14
C ARG A 480 -17.22 4.73 -13.20
N TYR A 481 -16.47 4.11 -14.12
CA TYR A 481 -16.60 2.68 -14.47
C TYR A 481 -17.96 2.35 -15.06
#